data_AF-A0A520WCH2-F1
#
_entry.id   AF-A0A520WCH2-F1
#
_cell.length_a   1.000
_cell.length_b   1.000
_cell.length_c   1.000
_cell.angle_alpha   90.00
_cell.angle_beta   90.00
_cell.angle_gamma   90.00
#
_symmetry.space_group_name_H-M   'P 1'
#
loop_
_entity.id
_entity.type
_entity.pdbx_description
1 polymer ?
#
loop_
_entity_poly.entity_id
_entity_poly.type
_entity_poly.pdbx_seq_one_letter_code
_entity_poly.pdbx_strand_id
1 'polypeptide(L)'
;MTILESVALGKDRENNKVISKSSYDTKEGKITDKYLTVCPSCNIVWEKVHWRNKILIEYYHEIPRYGKRKEICPECSEKVISKVG
;
A
#
# COMPACT_ATOMS: atom_id res chain seq x y z
N MET A 1 50.25 12.83 -14.18
CA MET A 1 48.87 13.34 -14.17
C MET A 1 48.30 13.04 -12.81
N THR A 2 48.18 14.06 -11.97
CA THR A 2 47.70 13.92 -10.60
C THR A 2 46.18 14.02 -10.56
N ILE A 3 45.55 13.47 -9.52
CA ILE A 3 44.09 13.53 -9.33
C ILE A 3 43.59 14.99 -9.34
N LEU A 4 44.41 15.95 -8.89
CA LEU A 4 44.06 17.38 -8.91
C LEU A 4 43.92 17.96 -10.32
N GLU A 5 44.76 17.54 -11.28
CA GLU A 5 44.67 18.00 -12.67
C GLU A 5 43.39 17.49 -13.35
N SER A 6 42.93 16.29 -12.99
CA SER A 6 41.69 15.71 -13.53
C SER A 6 40.43 16.46 -13.09
N VAL A 7 40.41 17.00 -11.86
CA VAL A 7 39.31 17.81 -11.31
C VAL A 7 39.31 19.21 -11.95
N ALA A 8 40.48 19.83 -12.10
CA ALA A 8 40.59 21.15 -12.74
C ALA A 8 40.11 21.15 -14.21
N LEU A 9 40.24 20.02 -14.89
CA LEU A 9 39.80 19.83 -16.28
C LEU A 9 38.31 19.45 -16.43
N GLY A 10 37.54 19.38 -15.33
CA GLY A 10 36.09 19.18 -15.37
C GLY A 10 35.64 17.86 -16.01
N LYS A 11 36.50 16.83 -16.01
CA LYS A 11 36.24 15.52 -16.62
C LYS A 11 35.32 14.61 -15.80
N ASP A 12 34.81 15.09 -14.66
CA ASP A 12 33.85 14.39 -13.79
C ASP A 12 32.40 14.45 -14.30
N ARG A 13 32.12 15.19 -15.38
CA ARG A 13 30.75 15.53 -15.79
C ARG A 13 30.06 14.56 -16.77
N GLU A 14 30.73 13.49 -17.21
CA GLU A 14 30.20 12.57 -18.25
C GLU A 14 29.31 11.42 -17.73
N ASN A 15 29.07 11.31 -16.42
CA ASN A 15 28.21 10.26 -15.86
C ASN A 15 26.90 10.77 -15.23
N ASN A 16 26.34 11.86 -15.78
CA ASN A 16 24.95 12.20 -15.51
C ASN A 16 24.06 11.27 -16.35
N LYS A 17 24.00 9.98 -15.95
CA LYS A 17 22.83 9.16 -16.27
C LYS A 17 21.64 9.90 -15.66
N VAL A 18 20.92 10.64 -16.49
CA VAL A 18 19.55 11.05 -16.22
C VAL A 18 18.83 9.73 -15.99
N ILE A 19 18.74 9.31 -14.74
CA ILE A 19 17.79 8.29 -14.31
C ILE A 19 16.46 8.93 -14.65
N SER A 20 15.91 8.55 -15.81
CA SER A 20 14.54 8.88 -16.15
C SER A 20 13.73 8.44 -14.94
N LYS A 21 13.18 9.44 -14.25
CA LYS A 21 12.36 9.25 -13.06
C LYS A 21 11.16 8.44 -13.56
N SER A 22 11.26 7.12 -13.49
CA SER A 22 10.12 6.26 -13.80
C SER A 22 9.02 6.72 -12.89
N SER A 23 7.91 7.16 -13.48
CA SER A 23 6.75 7.69 -12.81
C SER A 23 6.12 6.60 -11.95
N TYR A 24 6.74 6.22 -10.84
CA TYR A 24 6.04 5.53 -9.77
C TYR A 24 5.08 6.56 -9.19
N ASP A 25 3.79 6.34 -9.43
CA ASP A 25 2.70 7.17 -8.93
C ASP A 25 2.72 7.11 -7.39
N THR A 26 3.51 7.98 -6.76
CA THR A 26 3.64 8.13 -5.29
C THR A 26 2.32 8.53 -4.58
N LYS A 27 1.19 8.51 -5.30
CA LYS A 27 -0.15 8.83 -4.79
C LYS A 27 -0.87 7.62 -4.19
N GLU A 28 -0.40 6.40 -4.45
CA GLU A 28 -1.16 5.19 -4.08
C GLU A 28 -1.16 4.91 -2.57
N GLY A 29 -0.05 5.12 -1.86
CA GLY A 29 0.06 4.72 -0.44
C GLY A 29 -0.88 5.45 0.53
N LYS A 30 -1.30 6.70 0.23
CA LYS A 30 -2.21 7.47 1.10
C LYS A 30 -3.68 7.21 0.83
N ILE A 31 -4.02 6.73 -0.35
CA ILE A 31 -5.41 6.54 -0.77
C ILE A 31 -5.93 5.18 -0.25
N THR A 32 -5.06 4.16 -0.17
CA THR A 32 -5.39 2.82 0.34
C THR A 32 -5.94 2.88 1.77
N ASP A 33 -5.31 3.64 2.65
CA ASP A 33 -5.70 3.74 4.07
C ASP A 33 -7.15 4.17 4.31
N LYS A 34 -7.74 4.94 3.38
CA LYS A 34 -9.08 5.50 3.49
C LYS A 34 -10.19 4.45 3.32
N TYR A 35 -9.91 3.37 2.58
CA TYR A 35 -10.89 2.33 2.28
C TYR A 35 -10.76 1.10 3.19
N LEU A 36 -9.71 1.06 4.00
CA LEU A 36 -9.50 0.01 4.99
C LEU A 36 -10.50 0.12 6.13
N THR A 37 -11.11 -1.01 6.45
CA THR A 37 -12.16 -1.13 7.45
C THR A 37 -11.75 -2.13 8.52
N VAL A 38 -12.07 -1.88 9.78
CA VAL A 38 -11.72 -2.76 10.90
C VAL A 38 -12.95 -3.55 11.32
N CYS A 39 -12.82 -4.86 11.44
CA CYS A 39 -13.86 -5.68 12.05
C CYS A 39 -13.85 -5.53 13.57
N PRO A 40 -14.94 -5.06 14.21
CA PRO A 40 -15.00 -4.97 15.66
C PRO A 40 -15.06 -6.35 16.36
N SER A 41 -15.44 -7.43 15.65
CA SER A 41 -15.57 -8.77 16.23
C SER A 41 -14.23 -9.51 16.30
N CYS A 42 -13.47 -9.54 15.21
CA CYS A 42 -12.16 -10.21 15.16
C CYS A 42 -10.96 -9.25 15.22
N ASN A 43 -11.21 -7.93 15.22
CA ASN A 43 -10.18 -6.88 15.22
C ASN A 43 -9.20 -6.94 14.02
N ILE A 44 -9.61 -7.55 12.91
CA ILE A 44 -8.81 -7.61 11.67
C ILE A 44 -9.18 -6.45 10.76
N VAL A 45 -8.18 -5.88 10.08
CA VAL A 45 -8.38 -4.87 9.04
C VAL A 45 -8.67 -5.58 7.72
N TRP A 46 -9.66 -5.13 6.97
CA TRP A 46 -10.06 -5.73 5.72
C TRP A 46 -10.59 -4.69 4.74
N GLU A 47 -10.62 -5.05 3.45
CA GLU A 47 -11.22 -4.22 2.40
C GLU A 47 -11.91 -5.06 1.32
N LYS A 48 -12.80 -4.42 0.57
CA LYS A 48 -13.44 -5.00 -0.62
C LYS A 48 -12.76 -4.44 -1.85
N VAL A 49 -11.94 -5.26 -2.52
CA VAL A 49 -11.28 -4.90 -3.76
C VAL A 49 -12.14 -5.33 -4.93
N HIS A 50 -12.53 -4.37 -5.76
CA HIS A 50 -13.23 -4.66 -7.01
C HIS A 50 -12.20 -4.91 -8.11
N TRP A 51 -12.03 -6.17 -8.50
CA TRP A 51 -11.12 -6.54 -9.59
C TRP A 51 -11.91 -7.03 -10.80
N ARG A 52 -11.91 -6.21 -11.87
CA ARG A 52 -12.71 -6.42 -13.07
C ARG A 52 -14.20 -6.57 -12.73
N ASN A 53 -14.68 -7.81 -12.62
CA ASN A 53 -16.06 -8.18 -12.34
C ASN A 53 -16.21 -9.07 -11.09
N LYS A 54 -15.15 -9.17 -10.28
CA LYS A 54 -15.12 -9.96 -9.05
C LYS A 54 -14.88 -9.04 -7.86
N ILE A 55 -15.54 -9.36 -6.75
CA ILE A 55 -15.28 -8.73 -5.46
C ILE A 55 -14.34 -9.66 -4.71
N LEU A 56 -13.15 -9.17 -4.40
CA LEU A 56 -12.16 -9.83 -3.57
C LEU A 56 -12.18 -9.19 -2.19
N ILE A 57 -11.97 -10.00 -1.16
CA ILE A 57 -11.86 -9.52 0.20
C ILE A 57 -10.43 -9.78 0.64
N GLU A 58 -9.70 -8.72 0.96
CA GLU A 58 -8.34 -8.82 1.47
C GLU A 58 -8.31 -8.51 2.97
N TYR A 59 -7.52 -9.28 3.70
CA TYR A 59 -7.37 -9.20 5.14
C TYR A 59 -5.93 -8.86 5.49
N TYR A 60 -5.75 -7.88 6.37
CA TYR A 60 -4.45 -7.38 6.78
C TYR A 60 -4.31 -7.45 8.29
N HIS A 61 -3.25 -8.13 8.74
CA HIS A 61 -2.93 -8.30 10.16
C HIS A 61 -1.95 -7.25 10.68
N GLU A 62 -1.12 -6.69 9.80
CA GLU A 62 -0.03 -5.77 10.15
C GLU A 62 -0.44 -4.31 10.13
N ILE A 63 -1.64 -4.00 9.60
CA ILE A 63 -2.11 -2.62 9.47
C ILE A 63 -2.69 -2.11 10.79
N PRO A 64 -2.32 -0.89 11.24
CA PRO A 64 -2.88 -0.28 12.43
C PRO A 64 -4.39 -0.05 12.34
N ARG A 65 -5.09 -0.24 13.46
CA ARG A 65 -6.57 -0.25 13.51
C ARG A 65 -7.19 1.11 13.84
N TYR A 66 -6.39 2.05 14.32
CA TYR A 66 -6.89 3.33 14.82
C TYR A 66 -7.36 4.23 13.68
N GLY A 67 -8.42 5.02 13.92
CA GLY A 67 -8.92 6.00 12.95
C GLY A 67 -9.63 5.42 11.71
N LYS A 68 -9.82 4.11 11.64
CA LYS A 68 -10.51 3.43 10.54
C LYS A 68 -12.00 3.24 10.80
N ARG A 69 -12.77 3.09 9.73
CA ARG A 69 -14.20 2.73 9.83
C ARG A 69 -14.33 1.34 10.48
N LYS A 70 -15.38 1.12 11.25
CA LYS A 70 -15.68 -0.16 11.88
C LYS A 70 -16.84 -0.83 11.15
N GLU A 71 -16.61 -1.99 10.55
CA GLU A 71 -17.62 -2.81 9.86
C GLU A 71 -17.31 -4.29 10.08
N ILE A 72 -18.35 -5.10 10.30
CA ILE A 72 -18.20 -6.55 10.49
C ILE A 72 -17.65 -7.17 9.18
N CYS A 73 -16.57 -7.95 9.28
CA CYS A 73 -16.02 -8.60 8.11
C CYS A 73 -16.92 -9.72 7.59
N PRO A 74 -16.80 -10.09 6.31
CA PRO A 74 -17.58 -11.17 5.71
C PRO A 74 -17.47 -12.49 6.47
N GLU A 75 -16.27 -12.87 6.92
CA GLU A 75 -16.09 -14.09 7.72
C GLU A 75 -16.85 -14.07 9.06
N CYS A 76 -16.87 -12.93 9.74
CA CYS A 76 -17.65 -12.78 10.96
C CYS A 76 -19.15 -12.73 10.66
N SER A 77 -19.55 -12.17 9.53
CA SER A 77 -20.94 -12.13 9.09
C SER A 77 -21.48 -13.54 8.81
N GLU A 78 -20.72 -14.38 8.11
CA GLU A 78 -21.13 -15.77 7.81
C GLU A 78 -21.30 -16.60 9.09
N LYS A 79 -20.40 -16.44 10.07
CA LYS A 79 -20.49 -17.15 11.36
C LYS A 79 -21.73 -16.80 12.18
N VAL A 80 -22.29 -15.60 12.00
CA VAL A 80 -23.53 -15.19 12.67
C VAL A 80 -24.72 -15.92 12.05
N ILE A 81 -24.73 -16.09 10.73
CA ILE A 81 -25.82 -16.73 9.99
C ILE A 81 -25.91 -18.23 10.35
N SER A 82 -24.77 -18.91 10.53
CA SER A 82 -24.74 -20.34 10.87
C SER A 82 -25.26 -20.69 12.28
N LYS A 83 -25.50 -19.71 13.15
CA LYS A 83 -26.01 -19.93 14.53
C LYS A 83 -27.51 -19.70 14.67
N VAL A 84 -28.19 -19.33 13.60
CA VAL A 84 -29.66 -19.09 13.55
C VAL A 84 -30.37 -20.25 12.83
N GLY A 85 -29.70 -21.39 12.66
CA GLY A 85 -30.24 -22.62 12.07
C GLY A 85 -30.41 -23.73 13.11
#